data_AF-A0A3N5SWD7-F1
#
_entry.id   AF-A0A3N5SWD7-F1
#
_cell.length_a   1.000
_cell.length_b   1.000
_cell.length_c   1.000
_cell.angle_alpha   90.00
_cell.angle_beta   90.00
_cell.angle_gamma   90.00
#
_symmetry.space_group_name_H-M   'P 1'
#
loop_
_entity.id
_entity.type
_entity.pdbx_description
1 polymer ?
#
loop_
_entity_poly.entity_id
_entity_poly.type
_entity_poly.pdbx_seq_one_letter_code
_entity_poly.pdbx_strand_id
1 'polypeptide(L)'
;YLICALIRSPLGFYLSAVICCLTACSIPTIMAAAAGDYVGPRLAPAGLGFVTIFFGIGQALGPAVGGYLADTTRSFFIPFLLASAVSLAGMVSSLYLRKPSTVA
;
A
#
# COMPACT_ATOMS: atom_id res chain seq x y z
N TYR A 1 -0.64 1.91 -9.60
CA TYR A 1 -0.79 3.39 -9.68
C TYR A 1 -0.25 3.99 -10.97
N LEU A 2 0.95 3.59 -11.44
CA LEU A 2 1.56 4.12 -12.68
C LEU A 2 0.67 4.01 -13.95
N ILE A 3 -0.10 2.93 -14.08
CA ILE A 3 -1.01 2.70 -15.23
C ILE A 3 -2.16 3.71 -15.25
N CYS A 4 -2.75 4.06 -14.09
CA CYS A 4 -3.77 5.11 -13.98
C CYS A 4 -3.24 6.50 -14.36
N ALA A 5 -1.94 6.73 -14.17
CA ALA A 5 -1.30 8.00 -14.50
C ALA A 5 -0.97 8.12 -16.00
N LEU A 6 -0.66 7.00 -16.68
CA LEU A 6 -0.16 7.00 -18.06
C LEU A 6 -1.20 6.64 -19.13
N ILE A 7 -2.24 5.86 -18.80
CA ILE A 7 -3.20 5.35 -19.79
C ILE A 7 -4.60 5.91 -19.52
N ARG A 8 -4.96 6.97 -20.26
CA ARG A 8 -6.27 7.65 -20.18
C ARG A 8 -7.31 7.01 -21.11
N SER A 9 -7.39 5.68 -21.11
CA SER A 9 -8.39 4.91 -21.87
C SER A 9 -9.28 4.09 -20.91
N PRO A 10 -10.57 3.90 -21.22
CA PRO A 10 -11.48 3.15 -20.34
C PRO A 10 -11.00 1.73 -20.04
N LEU A 11 -10.36 1.06 -21.01
CA LEU A 11 -9.74 -0.26 -20.83
C LEU A 11 -8.55 -0.23 -19.86
N GLY A 12 -7.74 0.84 -19.87
CA GLY A 12 -6.61 1.02 -18.95
C GLY A 12 -7.06 1.11 -17.49
N PHE A 13 -8.21 1.74 -17.24
CA PHE A 13 -8.80 1.79 -15.90
C PHE A 13 -9.25 0.41 -15.42
N TYR A 14 -9.97 -0.36 -16.24
CA TYR A 14 -10.40 -1.73 -15.85
C TYR A 14 -9.21 -2.64 -15.55
N LEU A 15 -8.18 -2.63 -16.40
CA LEU A 15 -6.98 -3.44 -16.18
C LEU A 15 -6.25 -3.02 -14.89
N SER A 16 -6.12 -1.72 -14.66
CA SER A 16 -5.50 -1.20 -13.44
C SER A 16 -6.31 -1.56 -12.19
N ALA A 17 -7.64 -1.56 -12.27
CA ALA A 17 -8.52 -1.93 -11.16
C ALA A 17 -8.37 -3.41 -10.81
N VAL A 18 -8.29 -4.30 -11.80
CA VAL A 18 -8.06 -5.74 -11.57
C VAL A 18 -6.71 -5.98 -10.89
N ILE A 19 -5.63 -5.38 -11.41
CA ILE A 19 -4.29 -5.50 -10.82
C ILE A 19 -4.28 -4.93 -9.40
N CYS A 20 -4.92 -3.78 -9.20
CA CYS A 20 -5.01 -3.14 -7.89
C CYS A 20 -5.80 -4.01 -6.90
N CYS A 21 -6.88 -4.65 -7.33
CA CYS A 21 -7.71 -5.50 -6.49
C CYS A 21 -6.95 -6.77 -6.06
N LEU A 22 -6.30 -7.46 -7.01
CA LEU A 22 -5.46 -8.63 -6.73
C LEU A 22 -4.33 -8.31 -5.74
N THR A 23 -3.70 -7.16 -5.91
CA THR A 23 -2.64 -6.69 -5.01
C THR A 23 -3.20 -6.32 -3.63
N ALA A 24 -4.30 -5.57 -3.60
CA ALA A 24 -4.93 -5.09 -2.36
C ALA A 24 -5.42 -6.24 -1.48
N CYS A 25 -5.96 -7.31 -2.07
CA CYS A 25 -6.39 -8.50 -1.33
C CYS A 25 -5.21 -9.27 -0.71
N SER A 26 -4.00 -9.13 -1.25
CA SER A 26 -2.82 -9.86 -0.78
C SER A 26 -2.11 -9.17 0.39
N ILE A 27 -2.19 -7.83 0.48
CA ILE A 27 -1.45 -7.05 1.49
C ILE A 27 -1.80 -7.49 2.91
N PRO A 28 -3.07 -7.53 3.36
CA PRO A 28 -3.40 -7.92 4.73
C PRO A 28 -2.95 -9.34 5.08
N THR A 29 -3.08 -10.27 4.13
CA THR A 29 -2.68 -11.68 4.30
C THR A 29 -1.17 -11.81 4.47
N ILE A 30 -0.38 -11.14 3.63
CA ILE A 30 1.09 -11.15 3.73
C ILE A 30 1.54 -10.47 5.02
N MET A 31 0.89 -9.37 5.42
CA MET A 31 1.23 -8.66 6.66
C MET A 31 0.90 -9.48 7.90
N ALA A 32 -0.21 -10.22 7.91
CA ALA A 32 -0.56 -11.14 8.99
C ALA A 32 0.43 -12.30 9.11
N ALA A 33 0.84 -12.89 7.97
CA ALA A 33 1.87 -13.92 7.95
C ALA A 33 3.23 -13.39 8.45
N ALA A 34 3.67 -12.23 7.95
CA ALA A 34 4.89 -11.60 8.38
C ALA A 34 4.87 -11.24 9.88
N ALA A 35 3.76 -10.73 10.41
CA ALA A 35 3.63 -10.49 11.85
C ALA A 35 3.84 -11.79 12.65
N GLY A 36 3.28 -12.92 12.18
CA GLY A 36 3.56 -14.24 12.75
C GLY A 36 5.03 -14.64 12.71
N ASP A 37 5.68 -14.45 11.56
CA ASP A 37 7.08 -14.84 11.35
C ASP A 37 8.07 -14.01 12.18
N TYR A 38 7.80 -12.71 12.40
CA TYR A 38 8.72 -11.80 13.10
C TYR A 38 8.52 -11.75 14.62
N VAL A 39 7.28 -11.79 15.11
CA VAL A 39 7.00 -11.65 16.54
C VAL A 39 6.50 -12.94 17.19
N GLY A 40 6.33 -14.01 16.41
CA GLY A 40 5.84 -15.31 16.85
C GLY A 40 4.31 -15.37 16.99
N PRO A 41 3.72 -16.56 17.04
CA PRO A 41 2.27 -16.77 16.94
C PRO A 41 1.47 -16.14 18.10
N ARG A 42 2.07 -16.02 19.30
CA ARG A 42 1.42 -15.38 20.45
C ARG A 42 1.29 -13.86 20.30
N LEU A 43 2.25 -13.21 19.65
CA LEU A 43 2.25 -11.76 19.47
C LEU A 43 1.79 -11.33 18.07
N ALA A 44 1.57 -12.26 17.15
CA ALA A 44 1.13 -11.99 15.78
C ALA A 44 -0.09 -11.05 15.69
N PRO A 45 -1.15 -11.21 16.52
CA PRO A 45 -2.29 -10.28 16.51
C PRO A 45 -1.91 -8.86 16.95
N ALA A 46 -1.00 -8.73 17.91
CA ALA A 46 -0.51 -7.43 18.38
C ALA A 46 0.38 -6.76 17.33
N GLY A 47 1.23 -7.54 16.63
CA GLY A 47 2.04 -7.05 15.51
C GLY A 47 1.19 -6.57 14.34
N LEU A 48 0.16 -7.34 13.95
CA LEU A 48 -0.80 -6.93 12.93
C LEU A 48 -1.60 -5.69 13.35
N GLY A 49 -2.01 -5.61 14.62
CA GLY A 49 -2.66 -4.43 15.18
C GLY A 49 -1.77 -3.18 15.09
N PHE A 50 -0.50 -3.29 15.43
CA PHE A 50 0.48 -2.21 15.32
C PHE A 50 0.62 -1.71 13.88
N VAL A 51 0.74 -2.61 12.92
CA VAL A 51 0.75 -2.29 11.48
C VAL A 51 -0.53 -1.55 11.06
N THR A 52 -1.68 -1.99 11.56
CA THR A 52 -3.00 -1.46 11.18
C THR A 52 -3.16 0.01 11.57
N ILE A 53 -2.51 0.46 12.65
CA ILE A 53 -2.51 1.88 13.04
C ILE A 53 -1.96 2.76 11.91
N PHE A 54 -0.84 2.36 11.30
CA PHE A 54 -0.26 3.10 10.18
C PHE A 54 -1.14 3.05 8.93
N PHE A 55 -1.82 1.92 8.70
CA PHE A 55 -2.83 1.80 7.66
C PHE A 55 -3.97 2.80 7.87
N GLY A 56 -4.47 2.92 9.11
CA GLY A 56 -5.49 3.88 9.49
C GLY A 56 -5.05 5.33 9.28
N ILE A 57 -3.81 5.68 9.66
CA ILE A 57 -3.24 7.01 9.41
C ILE A 57 -3.18 7.28 7.90
N GLY A 58 -2.73 6.31 7.10
CA GLY A 58 -2.70 6.42 5.64
C GLY A 58 -4.10 6.61 5.03
N GLN A 59 -5.10 5.87 5.51
CA GLN A 59 -6.49 6.01 5.06
C GLN A 59 -7.10 7.37 5.45
N ALA A 60 -6.73 7.94 6.60
CA ALA A 60 -7.18 9.26 7.03
C ALA A 60 -6.54 10.39 6.21
N LEU A 61 -5.23 10.31 5.97
CA LEU A 61 -4.47 11.34 5.25
C LEU A 61 -4.66 11.26 3.73
N GLY A 62 -4.87 10.06 3.19
CA GLY A 62 -4.95 9.82 1.74
C GLY A 62 -5.96 10.70 1.00
N PRO A 63 -7.23 10.75 1.41
CA PRO A 63 -8.24 11.60 0.77
C PRO A 63 -7.93 13.09 0.90
N ALA A 64 -7.44 13.54 2.06
CA ALA A 64 -7.14 14.95 2.30
C ALA A 64 -5.98 15.43 1.40
N VAL A 65 -4.87 14.69 1.37
CA VAL A 65 -3.70 15.05 0.55
C VAL A 65 -4.00 14.86 -0.94
N GLY A 66 -4.65 13.74 -1.31
CA GLY A 66 -5.00 13.44 -2.70
C GLY A 66 -6.01 14.42 -3.28
N GLY A 67 -7.04 14.78 -2.50
CA GLY A 67 -8.05 15.77 -2.88
C GLY A 67 -7.44 17.17 -3.02
N TYR A 68 -6.67 17.62 -2.03
CA TYR A 68 -6.00 18.93 -2.09
C TYR A 68 -5.10 19.09 -3.32
N LEU A 69 -4.32 18.05 -3.65
CA LEU A 69 -3.48 18.04 -4.84
C LEU A 69 -4.31 18.01 -6.14
N ALA A 70 -5.40 17.25 -6.16
CA ALA A 70 -6.31 17.21 -7.31
C ALA A 70 -6.96 18.58 -7.57
N ASP A 71 -7.43 19.25 -6.51
CA ASP A 71 -8.10 20.54 -6.59
C ASP A 71 -7.15 21.66 -7.04
N THR A 72 -5.94 21.69 -6.48
CA THR A 72 -4.93 22.72 -6.82
C THR A 72 -4.42 22.57 -8.24
N THR A 73 -4.19 21.33 -8.69
CA THR A 73 -3.62 21.05 -10.02
C THR A 73 -4.67 20.86 -11.11
N ARG A 74 -5.96 20.86 -10.73
CA ARG A 74 -7.12 20.53 -11.57
C ARG A 74 -6.97 19.20 -12.31
N SER A 75 -6.21 18.25 -11.77
CA SER A 75 -5.87 16.98 -12.41
C SER A 75 -5.50 15.90 -11.38
N PHE A 76 -5.97 14.67 -11.61
CA PHE A 76 -5.61 13.52 -10.77
C PHE A 76 -4.22 12.94 -11.05
N PHE A 77 -3.50 13.44 -12.07
CA PHE A 77 -2.18 12.94 -12.42
C PHE A 77 -1.17 13.07 -11.26
N ILE A 78 -1.14 14.24 -10.60
CA ILE A 78 -0.22 14.51 -9.49
C ILE A 78 -0.51 13.63 -8.27
N PRO A 79 -1.78 13.49 -7.81
CA PRO A 79 -2.13 12.51 -6.76
C PRO A 79 -1.70 11.08 -7.08
N PHE A 80 -1.92 10.61 -8.32
CA PHE A 80 -1.53 9.25 -8.71
C PHE A 80 -0.01 9.07 -8.77
N LEU A 81 0.73 10.09 -9.19
CA LEU A 81 2.19 10.06 -9.19
C LEU A 81 2.74 9.98 -7.77
N LEU A 82 2.19 10.78 -6.85
CA LEU A 82 2.55 10.73 -5.43
C LEU A 82 2.26 9.34 -4.84
N ALA A 83 1.07 8.80 -5.06
CA ALA A 83 0.71 7.46 -4.60
C ALA A 83 1.67 6.38 -5.16
N SER A 84 2.08 6.51 -6.42
CA SER A 84 3.06 5.60 -7.03
C SER A 84 4.43 5.71 -6.38
N ALA A 85 4.90 6.93 -6.07
CA ALA A 85 6.18 7.16 -5.42
C ALA A 85 6.21 6.58 -4.00
N VAL A 86 5.14 6.83 -3.22
CA VAL A 86 5.01 6.30 -1.85
C VAL A 86 4.94 4.76 -1.85
N SER A 87 4.18 4.18 -2.78
CA SER A 87 4.11 2.72 -2.93
C SER A 87 5.46 2.10 -3.32
N LEU A 88 6.21 2.76 -4.21
CA LEU A 88 7.55 2.31 -4.61
C LEU A 88 8.54 2.41 -3.43
N ALA A 89 8.49 3.49 -2.66
CA ALA A 89 9.31 3.65 -1.46
C ALA A 89 9.01 2.57 -0.41
N GLY A 90 7.74 2.21 -0.23
CA GLY A 90 7.32 1.10 0.63
C GLY A 90 7.85 -0.26 0.15
N MET A 91 7.76 -0.52 -1.15
CA MET A 91 8.32 -1.73 -1.77
C MET A 91 9.84 -1.81 -1.55
N VAL A 92 10.58 -0.73 -1.83
CA VAL A 92 12.04 -0.68 -1.65
C VAL A 92 12.40 -0.88 -0.17
N SER A 93 11.68 -0.24 0.75
CA SER A 93 11.91 -0.39 2.19
C SER A 93 11.67 -1.83 2.66
N SER A 94 10.69 -2.53 2.08
CA SER A 94 10.41 -3.93 2.38
C SER A 94 11.57 -4.86 2.01
N LEU A 95 12.33 -4.55 0.95
CA LEU A 95 13.52 -5.33 0.57
C LEU A 95 14.66 -5.27 1.60
N TYR A 96 14.66 -4.25 2.47
CA TYR A 96 15.63 -4.11 3.56
C TYR A 96 15.18 -4.78 4.86
N LEU A 97 13.99 -5.41 4.90
CA LEU A 97 13.57 -6.19 6.05
C LEU A 97 14.53 -7.38 6.27
N ARG A 98 15.02 -7.52 7.49
CA ARG A 98 15.88 -8.64 7.88
C ARG A 98 15.10 -9.93 7.77
N LYS A 99 15.70 -11.02 7.29
CA LYS A 99 15.01 -12.31 7.23
C LYS A 99 14.45 -12.67 8.61
N PRO A 100 13.20 -13.16 8.71
CA PRO A 100 12.66 -13.63 9.98
C PRO A 100 13.58 -14.70 10.55
N SER A 101 14.03 -14.52 11.79
CA SER A 101 14.77 -15.56 12.49
C SER A 101 13.83 -16.74 12.69
N THR A 102 14.09 -17.87 12.03
CA THR A 102 13.37 -19.11 12.29
C THR A 102 13.55 -19.46 13.77
N VAL A 103 12.56 -19.11 14.59
CA VAL A 103 12.48 -19.63 15.96
C VAL A 103 11.92 -21.04 15.80
N ALA A 104 12.84 -22.00 15.75
CA ALA A 104 12.54 -23.43 15.80
C ALA A 104 11.84 -23.82 17.11
#